data_AF-A0A851GNG8-F1
#
_entry.id   AF-A0A851GNG8-F1
#
_cell.length_a   1.000
_cell.length_b   1.000
_cell.length_c   1.000
_cell.angle_alpha   90.00
_cell.angle_beta   90.00
_cell.angle_gamma   90.00
#
_symmetry.space_group_name_H-M   'P 1'
#
loop_
_entity.id
_entity.type
_entity.pdbx_description
1 polymer ?
#
loop_
_entity_poly.entity_id
_entity_poly.type
_entity_poly.pdbx_seq_one_letter_code
_entity_poly.pdbx_strand_id
1 'polypeptide(L)'
;MNAKTFGFLINVMIMSIACSDFKNTKADLTNVNHFDTIKFEMPNLNELDDSCVTASKSYYKRFGLVLSQYYIVEDSLAIDLNSDSKIDTVFVLSPVSLQFVECNKLLRFDSLPNRLLVEALNYGNGVSRIRKIYDNLISNAGGVLSKYNGMNITSEGFAINHQAGSRYSWEYSMILSTKESDSLRLIQIIKKCSFDETEKKISYNYYPNGKSVANIKINDTINLQCNCDSIWHQLEKEKK
;
A
#
# COMPACT_ATOMS: atom_id res chain seq x y z
N MET A 1 -52.39 -50.97 5.57
CA MET A 1 -51.78 -50.14 4.50
C MET A 1 -51.50 -48.77 5.09
N ASN A 2 -50.22 -48.40 5.11
CA ASN A 2 -49.70 -47.19 5.71
C ASN A 2 -49.76 -46.02 4.72
N ALA A 3 -50.25 -44.87 5.14
CA ALA A 3 -49.93 -43.59 4.50
C ALA A 3 -49.61 -42.58 5.60
N LYS A 4 -48.32 -42.27 5.70
CA LYS A 4 -47.68 -41.44 6.70
C LYS A 4 -47.92 -39.97 6.40
N THR A 5 -48.21 -39.24 7.47
CA THR A 5 -48.04 -37.80 7.66
C THR A 5 -46.65 -37.35 7.19
N PHE A 6 -46.58 -36.39 6.27
CA PHE A 6 -45.35 -35.68 5.93
C PHE A 6 -45.49 -34.23 6.39
N GLY A 7 -45.07 -33.96 7.63
CA GLY A 7 -44.81 -32.61 8.12
C GLY A 7 -43.42 -32.19 7.66
N PHE A 8 -43.35 -31.19 6.78
CA PHE A 8 -42.09 -30.62 6.31
C PHE A 8 -41.69 -29.48 7.26
N LEU A 9 -40.93 -29.82 8.30
CA LEU A 9 -40.23 -28.83 9.12
C LEU A 9 -38.99 -28.37 8.35
N ILE A 10 -39.06 -27.16 7.80
CA ILE A 10 -37.89 -26.47 7.24
C ILE A 10 -37.05 -25.99 8.42
N ASN A 11 -36.01 -26.76 8.75
CA ASN A 11 -34.93 -26.31 9.62
C ASN A 11 -34.13 -25.25 8.86
N VAL A 12 -34.35 -23.99 9.19
CA VAL A 12 -33.48 -22.88 8.79
C VAL A 12 -32.16 -23.05 9.56
N MET A 13 -31.22 -23.73 8.93
CA MET A 13 -29.85 -23.85 9.40
C MET A 13 -29.18 -22.49 9.19
N ILE A 14 -29.24 -21.62 10.21
CA ILE A 14 -28.49 -20.36 10.26
C ILE A 14 -27.02 -20.76 10.33
N MET A 15 -26.38 -20.79 9.17
CA MET A 15 -24.94 -20.95 9.04
C MET A 15 -24.32 -19.67 9.59
N SER A 16 -24.06 -19.67 10.90
CA SER A 16 -23.20 -18.70 11.55
C SER A 16 -21.81 -18.91 10.96
N ILE A 17 -21.50 -18.13 9.92
CA ILE A 17 -20.13 -17.88 9.52
C ILE A 17 -19.53 -17.17 10.73
N ALA A 18 -18.92 -17.96 11.62
CA ALA A 18 -17.98 -17.43 12.58
C ALA A 18 -16.95 -16.68 11.73
N CYS A 19 -17.03 -15.34 11.77
CA CYS A 19 -15.86 -14.52 11.54
C CYS A 19 -14.84 -15.03 12.54
N SER A 20 -13.97 -15.90 12.07
CA SER A 20 -12.74 -16.20 12.76
C SER A 20 -12.03 -14.86 12.89
N ASP A 21 -12.13 -14.26 14.07
CA ASP A 21 -11.24 -13.20 14.48
C ASP A 21 -9.83 -13.65 14.12
N PHE A 22 -9.20 -12.96 13.18
CA PHE A 22 -7.78 -13.08 12.89
C PHE A 22 -7.07 -12.58 14.16
N LYS A 23 -6.93 -13.47 15.15
CA LYS A 23 -6.12 -13.21 16.33
C LYS A 23 -4.71 -12.94 15.81
N ASN A 24 -4.30 -11.68 15.88
CA ASN A 24 -2.90 -11.28 15.80
C ASN A 24 -2.18 -11.98 16.96
N THR A 25 -1.78 -13.23 16.75
CA THR A 25 -0.93 -13.95 17.67
C THR A 25 0.38 -13.19 17.75
N LYS A 26 0.61 -12.53 18.89
CA LYS A 26 1.94 -12.10 19.32
C LYS A 26 2.80 -13.36 19.38
N ALA A 27 3.41 -13.70 18.25
CA ALA A 27 4.28 -14.85 18.16
C ALA A 27 5.60 -14.46 18.84
N ASP A 28 5.91 -15.10 19.95
CA ASP A 28 7.27 -15.16 20.46
C ASP A 28 8.08 -16.02 19.47
N LEU A 29 8.80 -15.35 18.57
CA LEU A 29 9.41 -15.96 17.40
C LEU A 29 10.78 -16.54 17.75
N THR A 30 10.78 -17.73 18.35
CA THR A 30 12.02 -18.49 18.62
C THR A 30 12.59 -19.21 17.38
N ASN A 31 11.87 -19.20 16.24
CA ASN A 31 12.32 -19.81 14.97
C ASN A 31 12.03 -18.88 13.77
N VAL A 32 12.89 -17.88 13.58
CA VAL A 32 12.79 -16.86 12.50
C VAL A 32 13.56 -17.26 11.23
N ASN A 33 14.45 -18.25 11.28
CA ASN A 33 15.43 -18.53 10.20
C ASN A 33 14.84 -18.84 8.81
N HIS A 34 13.58 -19.25 8.72
CA HIS A 34 12.94 -19.58 7.44
C HIS A 34 12.15 -18.45 6.80
N PHE A 35 11.92 -17.35 7.53
CA PHE A 35 11.12 -16.23 7.03
C PHE A 35 12.01 -15.03 6.73
N ASP A 36 11.69 -14.34 5.64
CA ASP A 36 12.32 -13.06 5.36
C ASP A 36 11.70 -11.97 6.24
N THR A 37 12.51 -10.97 6.65
CA THR A 37 12.12 -10.02 7.70
C THR A 37 12.26 -8.58 7.25
N ILE A 38 11.17 -7.81 7.39
CA ILE A 38 11.21 -6.34 7.27
C ILE A 38 11.39 -5.74 8.65
N LYS A 39 12.56 -5.13 8.88
CA LYS A 39 12.93 -4.49 10.14
C LYS A 39 12.77 -2.98 10.03
N PHE A 40 12.46 -2.34 11.14
CA PHE A 40 12.64 -0.90 11.30
C PHE A 40 13.92 -0.68 12.12
N GLU A 41 14.92 -0.07 11.50
CA GLU A 41 16.12 0.34 12.22
C GLU A 41 15.87 1.70 12.85
N MET A 42 15.75 1.70 14.18
CA MET A 42 15.69 2.96 14.90
C MET A 42 17.02 3.70 14.76
N PRO A 43 17.02 5.01 14.41
CA PRO A 43 18.22 5.81 14.52
C PRO A 43 18.71 5.78 15.98
N ASN A 44 20.02 5.70 16.14
CA ASN A 44 20.69 5.54 17.44
C ASN A 44 20.52 6.83 18.26
N LEU A 45 19.40 6.95 18.96
CA LEU A 45 19.04 8.11 19.77
C LEU A 45 18.90 7.62 21.22
N ASN A 46 19.83 8.03 22.07
CA ASN A 46 19.90 7.67 23.50
C ASN A 46 18.71 8.21 24.34
N GLU A 47 17.67 8.74 23.70
CA GLU A 47 16.57 9.49 24.33
C GLU A 47 15.22 9.17 23.64
N LEU A 48 14.88 7.90 23.48
CA LEU A 48 13.55 7.50 22.98
C LEU A 48 12.67 7.04 24.14
N ASP A 49 11.39 7.40 24.08
CA ASP A 49 10.35 6.87 24.96
C ASP A 49 10.25 5.34 24.83
N ASP A 50 10.04 4.64 25.95
CA ASP A 50 10.03 3.18 26.08
C ASP A 50 8.97 2.52 25.18
N SER A 51 7.88 3.26 24.91
CA SER A 51 6.80 2.83 24.02
C SER A 51 7.27 2.66 22.57
N CYS A 52 8.13 3.57 22.09
CA CYS A 52 8.66 3.56 20.73
C CYS A 52 9.75 2.49 20.56
N VAL A 53 10.56 2.29 21.61
CA VAL A 53 11.55 1.21 21.69
C VAL A 53 10.87 -0.17 21.64
N THR A 54 9.68 -0.31 22.23
CA THR A 54 8.94 -1.58 22.23
C THR A 54 8.34 -1.91 20.87
N ALA A 55 7.73 -0.94 20.18
CA ALA A 55 7.14 -1.15 18.85
C ALA A 55 8.20 -1.48 17.78
N SER A 56 9.37 -0.85 17.83
CA SER A 56 10.49 -1.13 16.91
C SER A 56 11.07 -2.53 17.09
N LYS A 57 11.05 -3.08 18.31
CA LYS A 57 11.62 -4.39 18.64
C LYS A 57 10.64 -5.56 18.47
N SER A 58 9.36 -5.28 18.20
CA SER A 58 8.31 -6.30 18.10
C SER A 58 8.01 -6.65 16.65
N TYR A 59 7.56 -7.89 16.39
CA TYR A 59 7.27 -8.40 15.05
C TYR A 59 5.92 -9.13 14.98
N TYR A 60 5.38 -9.29 13.78
CA TYR A 60 4.21 -10.12 13.47
C TYR A 60 4.40 -10.83 12.11
N LYS A 61 3.61 -11.89 11.85
CA LYS A 61 3.68 -12.64 10.60
C LYS A 61 2.55 -12.26 9.65
N ARG A 62 2.86 -12.04 8.37
CA ARG A 62 1.87 -11.83 7.31
C ARG A 62 2.46 -12.17 5.94
N PHE A 63 1.64 -12.71 5.04
CA PHE A 63 2.06 -13.11 3.67
C PHE A 63 3.28 -14.05 3.62
N GLY A 64 3.48 -14.89 4.64
CA GLY A 64 4.69 -15.74 4.73
C GLY A 64 5.98 -14.96 5.00
N LEU A 65 5.88 -13.76 5.57
CA LEU A 65 6.98 -12.88 5.99
C LEU A 65 6.86 -12.52 7.47
N VAL A 66 7.97 -12.05 8.06
CA VAL A 66 8.01 -11.43 9.39
C VAL A 66 8.15 -9.91 9.23
N LEU A 67 7.23 -9.16 9.80
CA LEU A 67 7.13 -7.71 9.66
C LEU A 67 7.27 -7.05 11.04
N SER A 68 8.05 -5.97 11.14
CA SER A 68 8.10 -5.16 12.36
C SER A 68 6.72 -4.58 12.68
N GLN A 69 6.33 -4.61 13.96
CA GLN A 69 5.08 -3.98 14.45
C GLN A 69 5.11 -2.45 14.34
N TYR A 70 6.24 -1.87 13.97
CA TYR A 70 6.32 -0.47 13.57
C TYR A 70 5.51 -0.17 12.30
N TYR A 71 5.32 -1.16 11.43
CA TYR A 71 4.53 -1.04 10.21
C TYR A 71 3.18 -1.74 10.36
N ILE A 72 2.19 -1.22 9.64
CA ILE A 72 0.93 -1.89 9.33
C ILE A 72 0.85 -2.14 7.83
N VAL A 73 0.17 -3.21 7.43
CA VAL A 73 -0.19 -3.40 6.01
C VAL A 73 -1.43 -2.54 5.73
N GLU A 74 -1.23 -1.47 4.96
CA GLU A 74 -2.28 -0.52 4.57
C GLU A 74 -3.11 -1.06 3.40
N ASP A 75 -2.48 -1.76 2.46
CA ASP A 75 -3.14 -2.32 1.27
C ASP A 75 -2.33 -3.51 0.71
N SER A 76 -2.96 -4.39 -0.06
CA SER A 76 -2.31 -5.53 -0.70
C SER A 76 -3.05 -6.02 -1.95
N LEU A 77 -2.30 -6.43 -2.95
CA LEU A 77 -2.76 -7.10 -4.16
C LEU A 77 -2.08 -8.45 -4.35
N ALA A 78 -2.89 -9.45 -4.68
CA ALA A 78 -2.45 -10.75 -5.17
C ALA A 78 -2.20 -10.64 -6.67
N ILE A 79 -0.98 -10.93 -7.13
CA ILE A 79 -0.58 -10.76 -8.54
C ILE A 79 0.59 -11.68 -8.88
N ASP A 80 0.71 -12.11 -10.13
CA ASP A 80 1.90 -12.81 -10.64
C ASP A 80 2.98 -11.78 -10.95
N LEU A 81 4.09 -11.82 -10.22
CA LEU A 81 5.17 -10.83 -10.32
C LEU A 81 6.28 -11.26 -11.27
N ASN A 82 6.41 -12.55 -11.58
CA ASN A 82 7.55 -13.12 -12.30
C ASN A 82 7.14 -14.02 -13.48
N SER A 83 5.86 -14.02 -13.85
CA SER A 83 5.25 -14.81 -14.92
C SER A 83 5.40 -16.33 -14.73
N ASP A 84 5.50 -16.81 -13.49
CA ASP A 84 5.58 -18.25 -13.16
C ASP A 84 4.20 -18.88 -12.88
N SER A 85 3.11 -18.11 -13.09
CA SER A 85 1.73 -18.49 -12.80
C SER A 85 1.42 -18.75 -11.33
N LYS A 86 2.31 -18.40 -10.40
CA LYS A 86 2.02 -18.39 -8.97
C LYS A 86 1.53 -17.01 -8.55
N ILE A 87 0.69 -17.03 -7.53
CA ILE A 87 0.16 -15.82 -6.93
C ILE A 87 1.15 -15.32 -5.87
N ASP A 88 1.82 -14.24 -6.22
CA ASP A 88 2.67 -13.45 -5.34
C ASP A 88 1.85 -12.35 -4.66
N THR A 89 2.51 -11.51 -3.85
CA THR A 89 1.84 -10.39 -3.19
C THR A 89 2.64 -9.11 -3.35
N VAL A 90 1.95 -8.05 -3.78
CA VAL A 90 2.40 -6.67 -3.64
C VAL A 90 1.63 -6.04 -2.50
N PHE A 91 2.30 -5.39 -1.56
CA PHE A 91 1.61 -4.74 -0.44
C PHE A 91 2.26 -3.43 -0.04
N VAL A 92 1.44 -2.53 0.52
CA VAL A 92 1.88 -1.26 1.05
C VAL A 92 2.03 -1.38 2.56
N LEU A 93 3.24 -1.13 3.05
CA LEU A 93 3.50 -0.92 4.46
C LEU A 93 3.43 0.56 4.78
N SER A 94 2.70 0.88 5.83
CA SER A 94 2.61 2.22 6.39
C SER A 94 3.12 2.21 7.81
N PRO A 95 3.95 3.18 8.23
CA PRO A 95 4.23 3.38 9.64
C PRO A 95 2.92 3.44 10.44
N VAL A 96 2.92 2.91 11.67
CA VAL A 96 1.76 2.98 12.59
C VAL A 96 1.23 4.42 12.73
N SER A 97 2.10 5.42 12.56
CA SER A 97 1.70 6.80 12.41
C SER A 97 2.53 7.52 11.36
N LEU A 98 1.83 8.13 10.39
CA LEU A 98 2.41 9.08 9.43
C LEU A 98 2.55 10.48 10.02
N GLN A 99 1.76 10.77 11.05
CA GLN A 99 1.96 11.95 11.88
C GLN A 99 3.06 11.62 12.87
N PHE A 100 3.84 12.63 13.23
CA PHE A 100 4.85 12.51 14.27
C PHE A 100 4.23 11.88 15.52
N VAL A 101 4.57 10.62 15.82
CA VAL A 101 4.40 10.14 17.19
C VAL A 101 5.36 11.02 17.99
N GLU A 102 4.92 11.59 19.09
CA GLU A 102 5.74 12.39 20.01
C GLU A 102 6.89 11.58 20.66
N CYS A 103 7.47 10.61 19.95
CA CYS A 103 8.57 9.77 20.36
C CYS A 103 9.86 10.57 20.64
N ASN A 104 10.09 11.73 20.00
CA ASN A 104 11.05 12.78 20.42
C ASN A 104 11.04 13.98 19.43
N LYS A 105 10.98 15.23 19.92
CA LYS A 105 11.15 16.51 19.17
C LYS A 105 12.43 16.59 18.31
N LEU A 106 13.37 15.65 18.48
CA LEU A 106 14.68 15.61 17.82
C LEU A 106 14.75 14.71 16.57
N LEU A 107 13.71 13.90 16.27
CA LEU A 107 13.63 13.20 14.99
C LEU A 107 13.42 14.24 13.89
N ARG A 108 14.49 14.54 13.14
CA ARG A 108 14.40 15.41 11.96
C ARG A 108 13.38 14.82 10.98
N PHE A 109 12.55 15.66 10.37
CA PHE A 109 11.52 15.27 9.41
C PHE A 109 12.05 14.33 8.30
N ASP A 110 13.30 14.51 7.89
CA ASP A 110 13.96 13.72 6.84
C ASP A 110 14.32 12.29 7.27
N SER A 111 14.16 11.96 8.56
CA SER A 111 14.47 10.63 9.13
C SER A 111 13.22 9.80 9.47
N LEU A 112 12.02 10.34 9.19
CA LEU A 112 10.78 9.60 9.40
C LEU A 112 10.67 8.47 8.36
N PRO A 113 10.29 7.26 8.78
CA PRO A 113 10.17 6.12 7.87
C PRO A 113 9.06 6.35 6.84
N ASN A 114 9.38 6.00 5.61
CA ASN A 114 8.47 6.12 4.48
C ASN A 114 7.46 4.96 4.47
N ARG A 115 6.30 5.18 3.87
CA ARG A 115 5.46 4.11 3.33
C ARG A 115 6.29 3.34 2.30
N LEU A 116 6.17 2.03 2.31
CA LEU A 116 6.93 1.13 1.45
C LEU A 116 5.97 0.37 0.56
N LEU A 117 6.26 0.29 -0.74
CA LEU A 117 5.70 -0.73 -1.60
C LEU A 117 6.62 -1.94 -1.57
N VAL A 118 6.09 -3.11 -1.24
CA VAL A 118 6.86 -4.34 -1.09
C VAL A 118 6.36 -5.38 -2.06
N GLU A 119 7.29 -6.02 -2.76
CA GLU A 119 7.07 -7.20 -3.57
C GLU A 119 7.52 -8.44 -2.80
N ALA A 120 6.63 -9.42 -2.66
CA ALA A 120 6.94 -10.70 -2.03
C ALA A 120 6.59 -11.86 -2.96
N LEU A 121 7.60 -12.65 -3.33
CA LEU A 121 7.42 -13.86 -4.11
C LEU A 121 7.02 -15.02 -3.22
N ASN A 122 6.02 -15.78 -3.66
CA ASN A 122 5.49 -16.93 -2.94
C ASN A 122 6.18 -18.22 -3.41
N TYR A 123 6.83 -18.91 -2.47
CA TYR A 123 7.53 -20.17 -2.74
C TYR A 123 6.72 -21.41 -2.35
N GLY A 124 5.46 -21.23 -1.93
CA GLY A 124 4.60 -22.30 -1.44
C GLY A 124 4.81 -22.61 0.05
N ASN A 125 3.97 -23.50 0.58
CA ASN A 125 4.02 -23.94 1.99
C ASN A 125 4.00 -22.79 3.03
N GLY A 126 3.36 -21.66 2.68
CA GLY A 126 3.28 -20.48 3.55
C GLY A 126 4.60 -19.71 3.68
N VAL A 127 5.56 -19.92 2.78
CA VAL A 127 6.86 -19.23 2.76
C VAL A 127 6.92 -18.26 1.59
N SER A 128 7.28 -17.02 1.89
CA SER A 128 7.54 -15.98 0.88
C SER A 128 8.91 -15.34 1.10
N ARG A 129 9.47 -14.72 0.07
CA ARG A 129 10.69 -13.90 0.16
C ARG A 129 10.45 -12.53 -0.42
N ILE A 130 11.09 -11.52 0.16
CA ILE A 130 11.03 -10.16 -0.35
C ILE A 130 11.86 -10.14 -1.63
N ARG A 131 11.25 -9.73 -2.74
CA ARG A 131 11.98 -9.48 -3.99
C ARG A 131 12.52 -8.06 -4.00
N LYS A 132 11.68 -7.08 -3.66
CA LYS A 132 12.04 -5.67 -3.73
C LYS A 132 11.19 -4.82 -2.80
N ILE A 133 11.79 -3.73 -2.32
CA ILE A 133 11.16 -2.70 -1.51
C ILE A 133 11.36 -1.37 -2.24
N TYR A 134 10.29 -0.59 -2.38
CA TYR A 134 10.32 0.75 -2.94
C TYR A 134 9.79 1.75 -1.91
N ASP A 135 10.63 2.71 -1.54
CA ASP A 135 10.33 3.79 -0.59
C ASP A 135 9.91 5.10 -1.28
N ASN A 136 9.89 5.10 -2.61
CA ASN A 136 9.76 6.28 -3.46
C ASN A 136 8.46 6.34 -4.27
N LEU A 137 7.62 5.30 -4.17
CA LEU A 137 6.40 5.13 -4.97
C LEU A 137 5.09 5.42 -4.23
N ILE A 138 5.13 5.59 -2.91
CA ILE A 138 3.95 5.90 -2.11
C ILE A 138 4.19 7.20 -1.34
N SER A 139 3.23 8.13 -1.40
CA SER A 139 3.32 9.38 -0.64
C SER A 139 3.27 9.15 0.86
N ASN A 140 4.10 9.85 1.62
CA ASN A 140 4.05 9.82 3.09
C ASN A 140 3.13 10.89 3.69
N ALA A 141 2.41 11.64 2.88
CA ALA A 141 1.43 12.58 3.38
C ALA A 141 0.25 11.82 4.02
N GLY A 142 0.09 12.00 5.33
CA GLY A 142 -1.02 11.46 6.13
C GLY A 142 -2.03 12.53 6.57
N GLY A 143 -3.10 12.11 7.27
CA GLY A 143 -4.15 12.98 7.82
C GLY A 143 -5.41 13.09 6.95
N VAL A 144 -6.24 14.11 7.18
CA VAL A 144 -7.51 14.38 6.44
C VAL A 144 -7.29 14.60 4.94
N LEU A 145 -6.04 14.83 4.54
CA LEU A 145 -5.59 14.96 3.16
C LEU A 145 -4.86 13.70 2.67
N SER A 146 -5.15 12.50 3.24
CA SER A 146 -4.42 11.26 2.94
C SER A 146 -4.32 11.04 1.44
N LYS A 147 -3.08 11.10 0.95
CA LYS A 147 -2.85 11.18 -0.48
C LYS A 147 -2.86 9.82 -1.14
N TYR A 148 -2.64 8.72 -0.43
CA TYR A 148 -2.74 7.37 -1.00
C TYR A 148 -4.18 6.87 -0.96
N ASN A 149 -4.66 6.35 -2.08
CA ASN A 149 -6.06 5.92 -2.25
C ASN A 149 -6.22 4.44 -2.57
N GLY A 150 -5.13 3.69 -2.61
CA GLY A 150 -5.14 2.25 -2.87
C GLY A 150 -4.46 1.84 -4.17
N MET A 151 -4.36 0.53 -4.33
CA MET A 151 -3.92 -0.13 -5.55
C MET A 151 -5.08 -0.87 -6.21
N ASN A 152 -5.06 -0.95 -7.55
CA ASN A 152 -6.02 -1.78 -8.30
C ASN A 152 -5.34 -2.52 -9.44
N ILE A 153 -5.82 -3.72 -9.75
CA ILE A 153 -5.31 -4.51 -10.88
C ILE A 153 -5.61 -3.77 -12.20
N THR A 154 -4.70 -3.91 -13.15
CA THR A 154 -4.86 -3.46 -14.54
C THR A 154 -4.51 -4.62 -15.48
N SER A 155 -4.78 -4.48 -16.78
CA SER A 155 -4.41 -5.50 -17.78
C SER A 155 -2.89 -5.74 -17.90
N GLU A 156 -2.07 -4.84 -17.35
CA GLU A 156 -0.60 -4.85 -17.52
C GLU A 156 0.14 -5.19 -16.23
N GLY A 157 -0.57 -5.17 -15.10
CA GLY A 157 -0.02 -5.22 -13.76
C GLY A 157 -1.01 -4.59 -12.79
N PHE A 158 -0.68 -3.41 -12.25
CA PHE A 158 -1.55 -2.69 -11.32
C PHE A 158 -1.32 -1.18 -11.37
N ALA A 159 -2.26 -0.42 -10.82
CA ALA A 159 -2.14 1.02 -10.64
C ALA A 159 -2.01 1.35 -9.15
N ILE A 160 -1.19 2.35 -8.84
CA ILE A 160 -1.12 3.00 -7.53
C ILE A 160 -1.79 4.35 -7.69
N ASN A 161 -2.80 4.64 -6.87
CA ASN A 161 -3.54 5.88 -6.96
C ASN A 161 -3.31 6.78 -5.76
N HIS A 162 -3.15 8.06 -6.06
CA HIS A 162 -3.12 9.12 -5.08
C HIS A 162 -4.17 10.17 -5.42
N GLN A 163 -4.84 10.72 -4.41
CA GLN A 163 -5.79 11.80 -4.62
C GLN A 163 -5.87 12.71 -3.39
N ALA A 164 -6.23 13.97 -3.60
CA ALA A 164 -6.59 14.86 -2.52
C ALA A 164 -7.54 15.97 -2.99
N GLY A 165 -8.19 16.60 -2.02
CA GLY A 165 -9.03 17.79 -2.24
C GLY A 165 -10.51 17.48 -2.40
N SER A 166 -11.27 18.52 -2.71
CA SER A 166 -12.72 18.46 -2.91
C SER A 166 -13.11 19.35 -4.10
N ARG A 167 -13.40 20.63 -3.84
CA ARG A 167 -13.67 21.65 -4.85
C ARG A 167 -12.48 21.83 -5.78
N TYR A 168 -11.29 22.02 -5.21
CA TYR A 168 -10.03 21.87 -5.91
C TYR A 168 -9.52 20.50 -5.54
N SER A 169 -9.37 19.65 -6.54
CA SER A 169 -8.89 18.29 -6.31
C SER A 169 -7.90 17.88 -7.38
N TRP A 170 -7.09 16.90 -7.04
CA TRP A 170 -6.18 16.27 -7.96
C TRP A 170 -6.16 14.77 -7.74
N GLU A 171 -5.93 14.04 -8.83
CA GLU A 171 -5.67 12.61 -8.84
C GLU A 171 -4.35 12.36 -9.57
N TYR A 172 -3.60 11.40 -9.08
CA TYR A 172 -2.33 10.96 -9.63
C TYR A 172 -2.30 9.43 -9.63
N SER A 173 -2.23 8.83 -10.81
CA SER A 173 -2.22 7.37 -10.97
C SER A 173 -0.94 6.93 -11.67
N MET A 174 -0.22 5.98 -11.08
CA MET A 174 0.91 5.31 -11.70
C MET A 174 0.52 3.90 -12.08
N ILE A 175 0.55 3.61 -13.38
CA ILE A 175 0.29 2.27 -13.90
C ILE A 175 1.62 1.56 -14.07
N LEU A 176 1.76 0.44 -13.36
CA LEU A 176 2.97 -0.37 -13.26
C LEU A 176 2.72 -1.72 -13.93
N SER A 177 3.71 -2.21 -14.67
CA SER A 177 3.70 -3.54 -15.27
C SER A 177 4.55 -4.53 -14.50
N THR A 178 4.03 -5.76 -14.42
CA THR A 178 4.69 -6.94 -13.85
C THR A 178 5.24 -7.89 -14.93
N LYS A 179 5.22 -7.50 -16.20
CA LYS A 179 5.68 -8.34 -17.32
C LYS A 179 7.18 -8.65 -17.29
N GLU A 180 7.99 -7.80 -16.64
CA GLU A 180 9.40 -8.09 -16.41
C GLU A 180 9.58 -8.87 -15.11
N SER A 181 10.33 -9.98 -15.17
CA SER A 181 10.50 -10.91 -14.06
C SER A 181 11.21 -10.34 -12.84
N ASP A 182 12.03 -9.30 -13.04
CA ASP A 182 13.01 -8.86 -12.04
C ASP A 182 12.65 -7.52 -11.40
N SER A 183 11.70 -6.77 -11.96
CA SER A 183 11.26 -5.49 -11.39
C SER A 183 9.98 -4.95 -12.02
N LEU A 184 9.29 -4.06 -11.29
CA LEU A 184 8.19 -3.28 -11.85
C LEU A 184 8.70 -2.24 -12.84
N ARG A 185 7.92 -2.05 -13.91
CA ARG A 185 8.13 -0.99 -14.89
C ARG A 185 6.98 -0.01 -14.86
N LEU A 186 7.29 1.28 -14.78
CA LEU A 186 6.28 2.32 -14.97
C LEU A 186 5.89 2.40 -16.44
N ILE A 187 4.60 2.26 -16.70
CA ILE A 187 4.03 2.26 -18.04
C ILE A 187 3.34 3.59 -18.34
N GLN A 188 2.63 4.14 -17.37
CA GLN A 188 1.90 5.38 -17.55
C GLN A 188 1.77 6.15 -16.23
N ILE A 189 1.84 7.48 -16.31
CA ILE A 189 1.38 8.38 -15.26
C ILE A 189 0.17 9.13 -15.79
N ILE A 190 -0.91 9.13 -15.02
CA ILE A 190 -2.08 9.97 -15.25
C ILE A 190 -2.15 11.00 -14.13
N LYS A 191 -2.23 12.27 -14.51
CA LYS A 191 -2.53 13.39 -13.61
C LYS A 191 -3.87 13.97 -14.00
N LYS A 192 -4.71 14.25 -13.02
CA LYS A 192 -5.97 14.96 -13.20
C LYS A 192 -6.04 16.07 -12.19
N CYS A 193 -6.41 17.27 -12.65
CA CYS A 193 -6.68 18.41 -11.80
C CYS A 193 -8.11 18.85 -12.07
N SER A 194 -8.90 19.02 -11.02
CA SER A 194 -10.32 19.35 -11.13
C SER A 194 -10.69 20.58 -10.31
N PHE A 195 -11.63 21.36 -10.84
CA PHE A 195 -12.28 22.48 -10.17
C PHE A 195 -13.80 22.34 -10.30
N ASP A 196 -14.49 22.09 -9.18
CA ASP A 196 -15.88 21.66 -9.16
C ASP A 196 -16.09 20.41 -10.06
N GLU A 197 -16.84 20.51 -11.15
CA GLU A 197 -17.12 19.41 -12.08
C GLU A 197 -16.24 19.43 -13.35
N THR A 198 -15.42 20.47 -13.54
CA THR A 198 -14.52 20.55 -14.69
C THR A 198 -13.15 19.97 -14.34
N GLU A 199 -12.57 19.22 -15.29
CA GLU A 199 -11.30 18.54 -15.09
C GLU A 199 -10.37 18.70 -16.30
N LYS A 200 -9.08 18.68 -16.03
CA LYS A 200 -8.03 18.57 -17.05
C LYS A 200 -7.14 17.39 -16.71
N LYS A 201 -6.99 16.50 -17.67
CA LYS A 201 -6.18 15.28 -17.57
C LYS A 201 -4.91 15.41 -18.41
N ILE A 202 -3.78 15.01 -17.83
CA ILE A 202 -2.46 14.93 -18.47
C ILE A 202 -1.97 13.49 -18.32
N SER A 203 -1.60 12.86 -19.43
CA SER A 203 -1.04 11.50 -19.41
C SER A 203 0.39 11.49 -19.95
N TYR A 204 1.28 10.81 -19.24
CA TYR A 204 2.65 10.53 -19.66
C TYR A 204 2.78 9.03 -19.92
N ASN A 205 3.05 8.65 -21.18
CA ASN A 205 3.16 7.26 -21.60
C ASN A 205 4.64 6.86 -21.75
N TYR A 206 5.00 5.69 -21.22
CA TYR A 206 6.36 5.14 -21.27
C TYR A 206 6.43 3.82 -22.04
N TYR A 207 5.35 3.40 -22.70
CA TYR A 207 5.36 2.26 -23.60
C TYR A 207 6.32 2.43 -24.80
N PRO A 208 6.79 1.33 -25.40
CA PRO A 208 6.52 -0.06 -25.01
C PRO A 208 7.39 -0.57 -23.84
N ASN A 209 8.55 0.05 -23.62
CA ASN A 209 9.61 -0.49 -22.77
C ASN A 209 9.46 -0.13 -21.28
N GLY A 210 8.54 0.77 -20.95
CA GLY A 210 8.37 1.31 -19.62
C GLY A 210 9.59 2.10 -19.12
N LYS A 211 9.47 2.66 -17.92
CA LYS A 211 10.56 3.33 -17.21
C LYS A 211 10.86 2.59 -15.92
N SER A 212 12.15 2.47 -15.58
CA SER A 212 12.55 1.92 -14.27
C SER A 212 11.97 2.79 -13.14
N VAL A 213 11.35 2.12 -12.17
CA VAL A 213 10.72 2.79 -11.03
C VAL A 213 11.73 3.27 -9.98
N ALA A 214 12.98 2.80 -10.01
CA ALA A 214 14.01 3.16 -9.04
C ALA A 214 14.32 4.66 -9.00
N ASN A 215 14.14 5.36 -10.12
CA ASN A 215 14.46 6.78 -10.27
C ASN A 215 13.22 7.69 -10.20
N ILE A 216 12.03 7.14 -9.90
CA ILE A 216 10.82 7.94 -9.75
C ILE A 216 10.84 8.60 -8.37
N LYS A 217 10.50 9.88 -8.27
CA LYS A 217 10.31 10.54 -6.98
C LYS A 217 8.87 11.04 -6.90
N ILE A 218 8.03 10.30 -6.16
CA ILE A 218 6.64 10.69 -6.00
C ILE A 218 6.47 11.88 -5.04
N ASN A 219 7.36 11.99 -4.05
CA ASN A 219 7.38 13.09 -3.08
C ASN A 219 7.51 14.45 -3.77
N ASP A 220 8.31 14.54 -4.85
CA ASP A 220 8.49 15.75 -5.63
C ASP A 220 7.22 16.15 -6.41
N THR A 221 6.38 15.16 -6.77
CA THR A 221 5.14 15.42 -7.51
C THR A 221 3.98 15.78 -6.58
N ILE A 222 3.96 15.22 -5.37
CA ILE A 222 2.81 15.28 -4.47
C ILE A 222 2.90 16.45 -3.48
N ASN A 223 4.08 16.97 -3.18
CA ASN A 223 4.26 18.09 -2.24
C ASN A 223 3.77 19.45 -2.77
N LEU A 224 3.55 19.59 -4.08
CA LEU A 224 3.10 20.82 -4.74
C LEU A 224 1.70 20.71 -5.36
N GLN A 225 0.76 20.02 -4.69
CA GLN A 225 -0.60 19.81 -5.21
C GLN A 225 -0.62 19.20 -6.62
N CYS A 226 0.29 18.26 -6.91
CA CYS A 226 0.45 17.68 -8.26
C CYS A 226 0.78 18.71 -9.37
N ASN A 227 1.22 19.93 -8.99
CA ASN A 227 1.37 21.11 -9.84
C ASN A 227 0.06 21.55 -10.51
N CYS A 228 -1.07 21.39 -9.82
CA CYS A 228 -2.39 21.72 -10.35
C CYS A 228 -2.76 23.21 -10.27
N ASP A 229 -2.01 24.05 -9.55
CA ASP A 229 -2.37 25.47 -9.32
C ASP A 229 -2.63 26.25 -10.63
N SER A 230 -1.74 26.12 -11.62
CA SER A 230 -1.90 26.79 -12.91
C SER A 230 -3.10 26.27 -13.70
N ILE A 231 -3.42 24.98 -13.56
CA ILE A 231 -4.55 24.33 -14.22
C ILE A 231 -5.86 24.75 -13.55
N TRP A 232 -5.92 24.81 -12.22
CA TRP A 232 -7.09 25.30 -11.50
C TRP A 232 -7.40 26.75 -11.86
N HIS A 233 -6.40 27.63 -11.93
CA HIS A 233 -6.59 29.00 -12.40
C HIS A 233 -7.13 29.09 -13.84
N GLN A 234 -6.77 28.14 -14.71
CA GLN A 234 -7.35 28.04 -16.04
C GLN A 234 -8.83 27.62 -15.97
N LEU A 235 -9.13 26.52 -15.26
CA LEU A 235 -10.48 25.96 -15.13
C LEU A 235 -11.47 26.95 -14.48
N GLU A 236 -11.00 27.73 -13.50
CA GLU A 236 -11.79 28.79 -12.88
C GLU A 236 -12.22 29.88 -13.87
N LYS A 237 -11.33 30.24 -14.80
CA LYS A 237 -11.62 31.26 -15.82
C LYS A 237 -12.59 30.76 -16.86
N GLU A 238 -12.50 29.48 -17.24
CA GLU A 238 -13.40 28.85 -18.21
C GLU A 238 -14.84 28.70 -17.68
N LYS A 239 -15.02 28.69 -16.35
CA LYS A 239 -16.34 28.61 -15.70
C LYS A 239 -17.02 29.97 -15.49
N LYS A 240 -16.28 31.08 -15.58
CA LYS A 240 -16.79 32.45 -15.42
C LYS A 240 -17.27 33.02 -16.74
#